data_AF-A0A937Z5W1-F1
#
_entry.id   AF-A0A937Z5W1-F1
#
_cell.length_a   1.000
_cell.length_b   1.000
_cell.length_c   1.000
_cell.angle_alpha   90.00
_cell.angle_beta   90.00
_cell.angle_gamma   90.00
#
_symmetry.space_group_name_H-M   'P 1'
#
loop_
_entity.id
_entity.type
_entity.pdbx_description
1 polymer ?
#
loop_
_entity_poly.entity_id
_entity_poly.type
_entity_poly.pdbx_seq_one_letter_code
_entity_poly.pdbx_strand_id
1 'polypeptide(L)' 'MKLAAIATALVLTALILLGPLAGPTPMFIYTDGRASAAPKACCKYCTKGKACGNTCIARWKTCHRPPGCACDAW' A
#
# COMPACT_ATOMS: atom_id res chain seq x y z
N MET A 1 -55.01 -3.49 13.22
CA MET A 1 -54.41 -2.35 12.48
C MET A 1 -53.31 -1.62 13.25
N LYS A 2 -53.48 -1.32 14.55
CA LYS A 2 -52.46 -0.60 15.37
C LYS A 2 -51.17 -1.38 15.65
N LEU A 3 -51.23 -2.71 15.76
CA LEU A 3 -50.04 -3.55 16.01
C LEU A 3 -49.05 -3.58 14.82
N ALA A 4 -49.54 -3.46 13.58
CA ALA A 4 -48.68 -3.46 12.39
C ALA A 4 -47.81 -2.20 12.29
N ALA A 5 -48.32 -1.06 12.77
CA ALA A 5 -47.60 0.22 12.78
C ALA A 5 -46.47 0.27 13.84
N ILE A 6 -46.65 -0.43 14.96
CA ILE A 6 -45.64 -0.52 16.01
C ILE A 6 -44.49 -1.44 15.56
N ALA A 7 -44.83 -2.54 14.88
CA ALA A 7 -43.84 -3.48 14.33
C ALA A 7 -42.96 -2.83 13.26
N THR A 8 -43.54 -2.02 12.36
CA THR A 8 -42.75 -1.29 11.34
C THR A 8 -41.84 -0.25 11.97
N ALA A 9 -42.30 0.49 12.98
CA ALA A 9 -41.47 1.47 13.69
C ALA A 9 -40.27 0.83 14.41
N LEU A 10 -40.44 -0.35 15.01
CA LEU A 10 -39.36 -1.13 15.63
C LEU A 10 -38.36 -1.67 14.60
N VAL A 11 -38.84 -2.16 13.45
CA VAL A 11 -37.98 -2.64 12.37
C VAL A 11 -37.16 -1.50 11.76
N LEU A 12 -37.80 -0.35 11.51
CA LEU A 12 -37.13 0.87 11.02
C LEU A 12 -36.07 1.39 11.99
N THR A 13 -36.37 1.43 13.29
CA THR A 13 -35.38 1.86 14.30
C THR A 13 -34.21 0.87 14.43
N ALA A 14 -34.46 -0.44 14.36
CA ALA A 14 -33.40 -1.45 14.37
C ALA A 14 -32.46 -1.35 13.15
N LEU A 15 -33.00 -1.12 11.94
CA LEU A 15 -32.21 -0.91 10.71
C LEU A 15 -31.31 0.33 10.76
N ILE A 16 -31.76 1.40 11.43
CA ILE A 16 -30.99 2.65 11.57
C ILE A 16 -29.90 2.51 12.64
N LEU A 17 -30.18 1.84 13.77
CA LEU A 17 -29.18 1.65 14.84
C LEU A 17 -28.16 0.55 14.53
N LEU A 18 -28.52 -0.49 13.75
CA LEU A 18 -27.63 -1.57 13.33
C LEU A 18 -27.09 -1.35 11.91
N GLY A 19 -26.90 -0.08 11.50
CA GLY A 19 -26.33 0.28 10.20
C GLY A 19 -25.04 -0.49 9.88
N PRO A 20 -24.67 -0.64 8.59
CA PRO A 20 -23.58 -1.51 8.21
C PRO A 20 -22.26 -0.96 8.79
N LEU A 21 -21.68 -1.66 9.77
CA LEU A 21 -20.30 -1.46 10.24
C LEU A 21 -19.25 -1.69 9.13
N ALA A 22 -19.68 -1.99 7.90
CA ALA A 22 -18.84 -2.23 6.74
C ALA A 22 -18.80 -0.99 5.81
N GLY A 23 -18.01 0.00 6.21
CA GLY A 23 -17.50 1.05 5.31
C GLY A 23 -16.55 1.97 6.07
N PRO A 24 -15.36 2.35 5.54
CA PRO A 24 -14.90 2.26 4.15
C PRO A 24 -13.61 1.42 4.02
N THR A 25 -13.54 0.53 3.02
CA THR A 25 -12.23 0.22 2.43
C THR A 25 -12.13 1.00 1.12
N PRO A 26 -11.32 2.05 1.14
CA PRO A 26 -10.14 1.90 0.30
C PRO A 26 -8.91 2.05 1.17
N MET A 27 -8.38 0.90 1.62
CA MET A 27 -6.92 0.77 1.74
C MET A 27 -6.35 0.81 0.32
N PHE A 28 -6.42 1.96 -0.35
CA PHE A 28 -5.38 2.30 -1.31
C PHE A 28 -4.14 2.47 -0.47
N ILE A 29 -3.44 1.36 -0.22
CA ILE A 29 -2.02 1.41 0.08
C ILE A 29 -1.40 1.97 -1.19
N TYR A 30 -1.37 3.30 -1.31
CA TYR A 30 -0.37 3.95 -2.10
C TYR A 30 0.92 3.63 -1.37
N THR A 31 1.56 2.51 -1.72
CA THR A 31 2.97 2.34 -1.46
C THR A 31 3.66 3.43 -2.26
N ASP A 32 3.62 4.67 -1.75
CA ASP A 32 4.72 5.59 -1.95
C ASP A 32 5.95 4.76 -1.59
N GLY A 33 6.87 4.64 -2.54
CA GLY A 33 8.00 3.70 -2.52
C GLY A 33 9.01 3.93 -1.39
N ARG A 34 8.57 4.48 -0.26
CA ARG A 34 9.28 4.59 1.02
C ARG A 34 8.73 3.53 1.97
N ALA A 35 8.83 2.26 1.56
CA ALA A 35 8.78 1.14 2.48
C ALA A 35 9.95 1.32 3.47
N SER A 36 9.61 1.56 4.72
CA SER A 36 10.36 1.42 5.96
C SER A 36 11.88 1.38 5.84
N ALA A 37 12.55 2.32 6.53
CA ALA A 37 13.99 2.35 6.76
C ALA A 37 14.54 1.16 7.59
N ALA A 38 13.91 -0.02 7.51
CA ALA A 38 14.66 -1.24 7.70
C ALA A 38 15.63 -1.34 6.50
N PRO A 39 16.94 -1.57 6.71
CA PRO A 39 17.85 -1.74 5.59
C PRO A 39 17.37 -2.93 4.77
N LYS A 40 16.73 -2.68 3.61
CA LYS A 40 16.44 -3.74 2.66
C LYS A 40 17.78 -4.33 2.28
N ALA A 41 17.96 -5.62 2.58
CA ALA A 41 19.13 -6.34 2.11
C ALA A 41 19.22 -6.17 0.60
N CYS A 42 20.38 -5.73 0.12
CA CYS A 42 20.61 -5.55 -1.30
C CYS A 42 20.44 -6.89 -2.01
N CYS A 43 19.55 -6.95 -3.00
CA CYS A 43 19.36 -8.16 -3.80
C CYS A 43 20.55 -8.42 -4.73
N LYS A 44 21.35 -7.37 -4.98
CA LYS A 44 22.51 -7.39 -5.88
C LYS A 44 23.48 -6.28 -5.50
N TYR A 45 24.78 -6.59 -5.52
CA TYR A 45 25.84 -5.61 -5.35
C TYR A 45 26.58 -5.35 -6.67
N CYS A 46 26.79 -4.08 -7.00
CA CYS A 46 27.41 -3.64 -8.23
C CYS A 46 28.88 -3.26 -7.96
N THR A 47 29.81 -4.18 -8.25
CA THR A 47 31.27 -3.99 -8.04
C THR A 47 31.97 -3.29 -9.21
N LYS A 48 31.60 -3.60 -10.45
CA LYS A 48 32.21 -3.02 -11.66
C LYS A 48 31.55 -1.72 -12.13
N GLY A 49 30.48 -1.29 -11.48
CA GLY A 49 29.59 -0.25 -11.97
C GLY A 49 28.85 0.43 -10.83
N LYS A 50 27.65 0.92 -11.11
CA LYS A 50 26.75 1.48 -10.11
C LYS A 50 25.33 0.90 -10.18
N ALA A 51 24.62 0.97 -9.07
CA ALA A 51 23.24 0.53 -8.97
C ALA A 51 22.28 1.45 -9.74
N CYS A 52 21.28 0.85 -10.38
CA CYS A 52 20.18 1.56 -11.02
C CYS A 52 18.92 0.67 -11.02
N GLY A 53 17.98 0.97 -10.11
CA GLY A 53 16.82 0.10 -9.87
C GLY A 53 17.26 -1.28 -9.36
N ASN A 54 17.00 -2.32 -10.14
CA ASN A 54 17.34 -3.72 -9.82
C ASN A 54 18.56 -4.23 -10.62
N THR A 55 19.26 -3.37 -11.35
CA THR A 55 20.39 -3.75 -12.21
C THR A 55 21.64 -2.92 -11.94
N CYS A 56 22.76 -3.35 -12.51
CA CYS A 56 24.03 -2.62 -12.48
C CYS A 56 24.30 -2.01 -13.85
N ILE A 57 24.66 -0.73 -13.87
CA ILE A 57 25.05 0.01 -15.08
C ILE A 57 26.49 0.51 -14.96
N ALA A 58 27.09 0.95 -16.08
CA ALA A 58 28.41 1.56 -16.04
C ALA A 58 28.41 2.86 -15.20
N ARG A 59 29.52 3.14 -14.48
CA ARG A 59 29.60 4.25 -13.51
C ARG A 59 29.27 5.63 -14.11
N TRP A 60 29.57 5.83 -15.39
CA TRP A 60 29.34 7.06 -16.13
C TRP A 60 27.92 7.22 -16.73
N LYS A 61 27.10 6.16 -16.76
CA LYS A 61 25.74 6.22 -17.35
C LYS A 61 24.75 6.87 -16.39
N THR A 62 23.82 7.70 -16.88
CA THR A 62 22.74 8.24 -16.04
C THR A 62 21.66 7.19 -15.79
N CYS A 63 21.17 7.10 -14.54
CA CYS A 63 20.07 6.21 -14.20
C CYS A 63 18.73 6.93 -14.41
N HIS A 64 17.82 6.31 -15.18
CA HIS A 64 16.45 6.78 -15.39
C HIS A 64 15.41 5.81 -14.80
N ARG A 65 15.86 4.83 -14.02
CA ARG A 65 14.98 3.87 -13.34
C ARG A 65 14.61 4.40 -11.97
N PRO A 66 13.40 4.06 -11.47
CA PRO A 66 13.09 4.30 -10.07
C PRO A 66 14.06 3.53 -9.16
N PRO A 67 14.16 3.91 -7.87
CA PRO A 67 14.91 3.14 -6.88
C PRO A 67 14.50 1.67 -6.87
N GLY A 68 15.48 0.79 -6.65
CA GLY A 68 15.24 -0.65 -6.56
C GLY A 68 16.19 -1.28 -5.54
N CYS A 69 16.40 -2.59 -5.64
CA CYS A 69 17.13 -3.36 -4.63
C CYS A 69 18.63 -3.55 -4.92
N ALA A 70 19.14 -3.06 -6.05
CA ALA A 70 20.58 -3.11 -6.33
C ALA A 70 21.32 -2.03 -5.53
N CYS A 71 22.52 -2.36 -5.06
CA CYS A 71 23.37 -1.46 -4.27
C CYS A 71 24.76 -1.32 -4.89
N ASP A 72 25.38 -0.17 -4.67
CA ASP A 72 26.79 0.02 -4.96
C ASP A 72 27.62 -0.82 -4.00
N ALA A 73 28.57 -1.59 -4.53
CA ALA A 73 29.64 -2.13 -3.69
C ALA A 73 30.62 -0.98 -3.42
N TRP A 74 30.90 -0.73 -2.15
CA TRP A 74 31.84 0.29 -1.69
C TRP A 74 33.26 -0.07 -2.14
#